data_AF-A0A8H7NPY1-F1
#
_entry.id   AF-A0A8H7NPY1-F1
#
_cell.length_a   1.000
_cell.length_b   1.000
_cell.length_c   1.000
_cell.angle_alpha   90.00
_cell.angle_beta   90.00
_cell.angle_gamma   90.00
#
_symmetry.space_group_name_H-M   'P 1'
#
loop_
_entity.id
_entity.type
_entity.pdbx_description
1 polymer ?
#
loop_
_entity_poly.entity_id
_entity_poly.type
_entity_poly.pdbx_seq_one_letter_code
_entity_poly.pdbx_strand_id
1 'polypeptide(L)'
;MWRNPRDIWASPKGRIIQVGDAAHTFLPTSASGATMALEDGFSLAACLHIAGKNNIPLAVKVHNHLRAERVSCGQRMGFKTREVWHLTNWDKFEKGMTFPNLVGSWVVDHDPQQYAYDNYEACASFLTKGTPFRNTNGVPGYTLKPWTIYELLSAADRGERLEDEGEWFS
;
A
#
# COMPACT_ATOMS: atom_id res chain seq x y z
N MET A 1 7.03 8.33 -15.39
CA MET A 1 6.19 7.15 -15.68
C MET A 1 5.58 6.69 -14.36
N TRP A 2 4.40 7.18 -14.02
CA TRP A 2 3.69 6.79 -12.79
C TRP A 2 2.34 6.19 -13.19
N ARG A 3 1.92 5.10 -12.56
CA ARG A 3 0.71 4.34 -12.92
C ARG A 3 -0.32 4.35 -11.80
N ASN A 4 -1.59 4.53 -12.17
CA ASN A 4 -2.72 4.44 -11.23
C ASN A 4 -2.68 3.09 -10.50
N PRO A 5 -3.16 3.04 -9.24
CA PRO A 5 -3.31 1.78 -8.52
C PRO A 5 -4.15 0.79 -9.32
N ARG A 6 -3.83 -0.49 -9.16
CA ARG A 6 -4.59 -1.59 -9.74
C ARG A 6 -4.93 -2.57 -8.63
N ASP A 7 -6.14 -3.11 -8.68
CA ASP A 7 -6.60 -4.08 -7.68
C ASP A 7 -6.24 -5.52 -8.05
N ILE A 8 -5.82 -5.75 -9.30
CA ILE A 8 -5.50 -7.08 -9.84
C ILE A 8 -4.10 -7.07 -10.44
N TRP A 9 -3.19 -7.83 -9.83
CA TRP A 9 -1.80 -8.06 -10.25
C TRP A 9 -1.57 -9.50 -10.72
N ALA A 10 -2.45 -10.41 -10.28
CA ALA A 10 -2.43 -11.81 -10.65
C ALA A 10 -3.01 -12.02 -12.06
N SER A 11 -2.43 -12.95 -12.82
CA SER A 11 -3.03 -13.45 -14.05
C SER A 11 -4.38 -14.14 -13.76
N PRO A 12 -5.29 -14.26 -14.76
CA PRO A 12 -6.60 -14.90 -14.55
C PRO A 12 -6.54 -16.30 -13.92
N LYS A 13 -5.51 -17.08 -14.28
CA LYS A 13 -5.26 -18.43 -13.74
C LYS A 13 -4.49 -18.44 -12.41
N GLY A 14 -4.05 -17.29 -11.89
CA GLY A 14 -3.35 -17.16 -10.61
C GLY A 14 -1.96 -17.80 -10.58
N ARG A 15 -1.27 -17.93 -11.73
CA ARG A 15 0.07 -18.57 -11.81
C ARG A 15 1.20 -17.60 -12.14
N ILE A 16 0.87 -16.34 -12.32
CA ILE A 16 1.78 -15.23 -12.60
C ILE A 16 1.27 -14.07 -11.78
N ILE A 17 2.18 -13.37 -11.10
CA ILE A 17 1.86 -12.18 -10.32
C ILE A 17 2.93 -11.12 -10.51
N GLN A 18 2.50 -9.86 -10.62
CA GLN A 18 3.38 -8.70 -10.59
C GLN A 18 3.58 -8.28 -9.13
N VAL A 19 4.81 -7.89 -8.77
CA VAL A 19 5.19 -7.39 -7.45
C VAL A 19 6.16 -6.21 -7.61
N GLY A 20 6.35 -5.41 -6.56
CA GLY A 20 7.18 -4.21 -6.61
C GLY A 20 6.76 -3.26 -7.74
N ASP A 21 7.72 -2.55 -8.34
CA ASP A 21 7.50 -1.58 -9.42
C ASP A 21 6.77 -2.14 -10.66
N ALA A 22 6.77 -3.46 -10.86
CA ALA A 22 5.97 -4.07 -11.92
C ALA A 22 4.47 -3.92 -11.64
N ALA A 23 4.05 -4.07 -10.38
CA ALA A 23 2.68 -3.91 -9.91
C ALA A 23 2.35 -2.47 -9.50
N HIS A 24 3.27 -1.80 -8.78
CA HIS A 24 3.02 -0.52 -8.13
C HIS A 24 4.25 0.39 -8.21
N THR A 25 4.16 1.45 -9.01
CA THR A 25 5.23 2.45 -9.10
C THR A 25 5.03 3.53 -8.04
N PHE A 26 6.06 3.82 -7.25
CA PHE A 26 6.04 4.87 -6.24
C PHE A 26 6.75 6.15 -6.72
N LEU A 27 6.40 7.29 -6.13
CA LEU A 27 7.22 8.50 -6.26
C LEU A 27 8.56 8.27 -5.54
N PRO A 28 9.71 8.67 -6.11
CA PRO A 28 11.01 8.51 -5.44
C PRO A 28 11.07 9.15 -4.05
N THR A 29 10.32 10.22 -3.83
CA THR A 29 10.23 10.96 -2.55
C THR A 29 9.42 10.24 -1.47
N SER A 30 8.77 9.11 -1.78
CA SER A 30 7.92 8.37 -0.83
C SER A 30 8.69 7.53 0.17
N ALA A 31 9.97 7.23 -0.10
CA ALA A 31 10.84 6.32 0.67
C ALA A 31 10.27 4.90 0.92
N SER A 32 9.10 4.56 0.38
CA SER A 32 8.32 3.38 0.78
C SER A 32 8.21 2.32 -0.32
N GLY A 33 8.63 2.61 -1.56
CA GLY A 33 8.53 1.66 -2.67
C GLY A 33 9.31 0.37 -2.44
N ALA A 34 10.55 0.48 -1.95
CA ALA A 34 11.37 -0.69 -1.61
C ALA A 34 10.76 -1.51 -0.46
N THR A 35 10.26 -0.84 0.59
CA THR A 35 9.56 -1.48 1.70
C THR A 35 8.33 -2.25 1.20
N MET A 36 7.50 -1.64 0.35
CA MET A 36 6.31 -2.28 -0.20
C MET A 36 6.64 -3.48 -1.09
N ALA A 37 7.74 -3.42 -1.85
CA ALA A 37 8.23 -4.55 -2.63
C ALA A 37 8.75 -5.71 -1.75
N LEU A 38 9.40 -5.40 -0.62
CA LEU A 38 9.81 -6.40 0.37
C LEU A 38 8.60 -7.04 1.05
N GLU A 39 7.62 -6.24 1.47
CA GLU A 39 6.36 -6.73 2.02
C GLU A 39 5.64 -7.67 1.05
N ASP A 40 5.73 -7.41 -0.26
CA ASP A 40 5.15 -8.31 -1.25
C ASP A 40 5.79 -9.70 -1.19
N GLY A 41 7.12 -9.75 -1.11
CA GLY A 41 7.88 -11.00 -1.01
C GLY A 41 7.49 -11.81 0.22
N PHE A 42 7.45 -11.17 1.40
CA PHE A 42 7.07 -11.82 2.66
C PHE A 42 5.63 -12.33 2.64
N SER A 43 4.69 -11.47 2.23
CA SER A 43 3.27 -11.83 2.17
C SER A 43 3.02 -12.96 1.17
N LEU A 44 3.64 -12.91 -0.02
CA LEU A 44 3.46 -13.94 -1.04
C LEU A 44 4.02 -15.29 -0.58
N ALA A 45 5.21 -15.28 0.03
CA ALA A 45 5.83 -16.48 0.58
C ALA A 45 4.95 -17.12 1.68
N ALA A 46 4.41 -16.31 2.60
CA ALA A 46 3.49 -16.78 3.65
C ALA A 46 2.22 -17.39 3.05
N CYS A 47 1.58 -16.70 2.09
CA CYS A 47 0.37 -17.22 1.42
C CYS A 47 0.63 -18.56 0.71
N LEU A 48 1.77 -18.69 0.02
CA LEU A 48 2.15 -19.92 -0.67
C LEU A 48 2.45 -21.06 0.32
N HIS A 49 3.06 -20.73 1.46
CA HIS A 49 3.33 -21.69 2.52
C HIS A 49 2.02 -22.27 3.09
N ILE A 50 1.06 -21.40 3.46
CA ILE A 50 -0.23 -21.81 4.03
C ILE A 50 -1.03 -22.67 3.04
N ALA A 51 -1.10 -22.24 1.77
CA ALA A 51 -1.90 -22.91 0.75
C ALA A 51 -1.37 -24.30 0.35
N GLY A 52 -0.06 -24.50 0.49
CA GLY A 52 0.64 -25.67 -0.04
C GLY A 52 0.57 -25.78 -1.57
N LYS A 53 1.10 -26.90 -2.10
CA LYS A 53 1.31 -27.09 -3.55
C LYS A 53 0.02 -27.18 -4.37
N ASN A 54 -1.10 -27.54 -3.75
CA ASN A 54 -2.35 -27.82 -4.45
C ASN A 54 -3.21 -26.56 -4.69
N ASN A 55 -2.95 -25.47 -3.96
CA ASN A 55 -3.80 -24.27 -3.99
C ASN A 55 -3.04 -22.98 -4.34
N ILE A 56 -1.95 -23.09 -5.10
CA ILE A 56 -1.14 -21.93 -5.55
C ILE A 56 -1.99 -20.79 -6.15
N PRO A 57 -2.97 -21.04 -7.06
CA PRO A 57 -3.79 -19.97 -7.61
C PRO A 57 -4.58 -19.16 -6.57
N LEU A 58 -5.02 -19.82 -5.49
CA LEU A 58 -5.73 -19.15 -4.41
C LEU A 58 -4.75 -18.32 -3.58
N ALA A 59 -3.58 -18.88 -3.24
CA ALA A 59 -2.53 -18.16 -2.51
C ALA A 59 -2.14 -16.83 -3.17
N VAL A 60 -1.94 -16.88 -4.49
CA VAL A 60 -1.58 -15.71 -5.29
C VAL A 60 -2.69 -14.64 -5.25
N LYS A 61 -3.96 -15.06 -5.30
CA LYS A 61 -5.11 -14.14 -5.23
C LYS A 61 -5.32 -13.57 -3.84
N VAL A 62 -5.13 -14.37 -2.79
CA VAL A 62 -5.16 -13.91 -1.39
C VAL A 62 -4.08 -12.85 -1.18
N HIS A 63 -2.83 -13.15 -1.56
CA HIS A 63 -1.74 -12.18 -1.47
C HIS A 63 -2.06 -10.86 -2.20
N ASN A 64 -2.52 -10.92 -3.46
CA ASN A 64 -2.94 -9.73 -4.19
C ASN A 64 -3.99 -8.93 -3.40
N HIS A 65 -4.99 -9.60 -2.82
CA HIS A 65 -6.06 -8.93 -2.09
C HIS A 65 -5.58 -8.28 -0.78
N LEU A 66 -4.71 -8.95 -0.03
CA LEU A 66 -4.13 -8.40 1.21
C LEU A 66 -3.19 -7.21 0.97
N ARG A 67 -2.65 -7.09 -0.25
CA ARG A 67 -1.63 -6.08 -0.60
C ARG A 67 -2.19 -4.88 -1.37
N ALA A 68 -3.18 -5.07 -2.24
CA ALA A 68 -3.61 -4.03 -3.18
C ALA A 68 -4.04 -2.72 -2.50
N GLU A 69 -4.90 -2.81 -1.49
CA GLU A 69 -5.37 -1.64 -0.74
C GLU A 69 -4.24 -0.95 0.04
N ARG A 70 -3.40 -1.74 0.73
CA ARG A 70 -2.26 -1.25 1.50
C ARG A 70 -1.25 -0.51 0.60
N VAL A 71 -0.93 -1.09 -0.56
CA VAL A 71 -0.04 -0.48 -1.55
C VAL A 71 -0.63 0.79 -2.13
N SER A 72 -1.94 0.81 -2.43
CA SER A 72 -2.62 2.02 -2.88
C SER A 72 -2.53 3.15 -1.85
N CYS A 73 -2.71 2.83 -0.56
CA CYS A 73 -2.46 3.79 0.52
C CYS A 73 -1.01 4.28 0.51
N GLY A 74 -0.03 3.38 0.37
CA GLY A 74 1.38 3.74 0.29
C GLY A 74 1.69 4.68 -0.89
N GLN A 75 1.17 4.40 -2.08
CA GLN A 75 1.37 5.25 -3.26
C GLN A 75 0.79 6.65 -3.01
N ARG A 76 -0.41 6.75 -2.42
CA ARG A 76 -1.07 8.02 -2.07
C ARG A 76 -0.30 8.79 -0.99
N MET A 77 0.19 8.10 0.04
CA MET A 77 1.07 8.69 1.06
C MET A 77 2.29 9.33 0.42
N GLY A 78 2.88 8.72 -0.61
CA GLY A 78 4.00 9.30 -1.35
C GLY A 78 3.73 10.70 -1.94
N PHE A 79 2.49 10.98 -2.36
CA PHE A 79 2.08 12.32 -2.82
C PHE A 79 1.95 13.29 -1.64
N LYS A 80 1.37 12.86 -0.52
CA LYS A 80 1.29 13.67 0.72
C LYS A 80 2.69 14.03 1.24
N THR A 81 3.60 13.05 1.30
CA THR A 81 5.00 13.25 1.70
C THR A 81 5.69 14.24 0.77
N ARG A 82 5.49 14.14 -0.55
CA ARG A 82 6.01 15.10 -1.53
C ARG A 82 5.49 16.53 -1.29
N GLU A 83 4.21 16.70 -0.98
CA GLU A 83 3.64 18.01 -0.66
C GLU A 83 4.28 18.62 0.60
N VAL A 84 4.48 17.82 1.65
CA VAL A 84 5.19 18.26 2.85
C VAL A 84 6.60 18.74 2.49
N TRP A 85 7.35 17.99 1.68
CA TRP A 85 8.69 18.40 1.24
C TRP A 85 8.71 19.73 0.46
N HIS A 86 7.76 19.94 -0.44
CA HIS A 86 7.72 21.14 -1.29
C HIS A 86 7.16 22.38 -0.58
N LEU A 87 6.24 22.21 0.38
CA LEU A 87 5.64 23.30 1.14
C LEU A 87 6.42 23.66 2.41
N THR A 88 7.37 22.81 2.83
CA THR A 88 8.25 23.13 3.97
C THR A 88 9.18 24.27 3.60
N ASN A 89 9.13 25.35 4.38
CA ASN A 89 10.06 26.47 4.24
C ASN A 89 11.39 26.10 4.91
N TRP A 90 12.32 25.61 4.11
CA TRP A 90 13.65 25.17 4.55
C TRP A 90 14.51 26.30 5.11
N ASP A 91 14.25 27.56 4.74
CA ASP A 91 14.98 28.71 5.27
C ASP A 91 14.64 29.01 6.74
N LYS A 92 13.49 28.53 7.21
CA LYS A 92 13.06 28.63 8.62
C LYS A 92 13.38 27.38 9.45
N PHE A 93 14.06 26.40 8.86
CA PHE A 93 14.40 25.17 9.56
C PHE A 93 15.57 25.44 10.52
N GLU A 94 15.26 25.83 11.76
CA GLU A 94 16.26 26.12 12.79
C GLU A 94 16.90 24.84 13.34
N LYS A 95 18.12 24.97 13.86
CA LYS A 95 18.80 23.89 14.59
C LYS A 95 17.96 23.49 15.81
N GLY A 96 17.38 22.30 15.76
CA GLY A 96 16.56 21.73 16.84
C GLY A 96 15.14 21.39 16.44
N MET A 97 14.68 21.76 15.23
CA MET A 97 13.42 21.25 14.69
C MET A 97 13.52 19.75 14.38
N THR A 98 12.55 18.99 14.88
CA THR A 98 12.32 17.60 14.49
C THR A 98 11.88 17.55 13.04
N PHE A 99 12.47 16.65 12.26
CA PHE A 99 11.96 16.35 10.93
C PHE A 99 10.50 15.90 11.05
N PRO A 100 9.59 16.40 10.18
CA PRO A 100 8.23 15.90 10.16
C PRO A 100 8.24 14.38 9.91
N ASN A 101 7.35 13.64 10.56
CA ASN A 101 7.16 12.22 10.25
C ASN A 101 6.66 12.08 8.81
N LEU A 102 7.48 11.49 7.95
CA LEU A 102 7.19 11.34 6.51
C LEU A 102 6.54 10.01 6.16
N VAL A 103 6.50 9.10 7.14
CA VAL A 103 5.98 7.73 7.06
C VAL A 103 5.22 7.47 8.36
N GLY A 104 3.98 6.97 8.27
CA GLY A 104 3.15 6.66 9.44
C GLY A 104 3.51 5.33 10.11
N SER A 105 3.16 5.19 11.39
CA SER A 105 3.32 3.96 12.19
C SER A 105 2.70 2.73 11.53
N TRP A 106 1.54 2.88 10.88
CA TRP A 106 0.88 1.81 10.12
C TRP A 106 1.75 1.21 9.00
N VAL A 107 2.77 1.93 8.52
CA VAL A 107 3.79 1.39 7.60
C VAL A 107 4.92 0.74 8.37
N VAL A 108 5.49 1.43 9.37
CA VAL A 108 6.70 1.03 10.10
C VAL A 108 6.48 -0.21 10.96
N ASP A 109 5.34 -0.29 11.64
CA ASP A 109 5.06 -1.33 12.63
C ASP A 109 4.39 -2.56 12.02
N HIS A 110 4.20 -2.58 10.69
CA HIS A 110 3.49 -3.65 10.02
C HIS A 110 4.38 -4.87 9.78
N ASP A 111 3.90 -6.04 10.23
CA ASP A 111 4.44 -7.34 9.83
C ASP A 111 3.60 -7.94 8.70
N PRO A 112 4.08 -7.92 7.43
CA PRO A 112 3.34 -8.46 6.29
C PRO A 112 3.23 -9.99 6.30
N GLN A 113 4.15 -10.68 6.95
CA GLN A 113 4.16 -12.14 7.05
C GLN A 113 3.12 -12.58 8.06
N GLN A 114 3.17 -12.04 9.28
CA GLN A 114 2.22 -12.37 10.34
C GLN A 114 0.79 -12.01 9.92
N TYR A 115 0.61 -10.84 9.29
CA TYR A 115 -0.69 -10.42 8.77
C TYR A 115 -1.29 -11.42 7.78
N ALA A 116 -0.45 -11.99 6.91
CA ALA A 116 -0.89 -13.03 5.98
C ALA A 116 -1.32 -14.30 6.73
N TYR A 117 -0.56 -14.78 7.72
CA TYR A 117 -0.96 -15.94 8.53
C TYR A 117 -2.30 -15.74 9.23
N ASP A 118 -2.51 -14.56 9.83
CA ASP A 118 -3.70 -14.27 10.61
C ASP A 118 -4.96 -14.13 9.73
N ASN A 119 -4.81 -13.65 8.50
CA ASN A 119 -5.94 -13.26 7.65
C ASN A 119 -6.15 -14.17 6.43
N TYR A 120 -5.25 -15.13 6.16
CA TYR A 120 -5.30 -15.96 4.96
C TYR A 120 -6.65 -16.67 4.82
N GLU A 121 -7.11 -17.37 5.85
CA GLU A 121 -8.34 -18.18 5.79
C GLU A 121 -9.60 -17.32 5.61
N ALA A 122 -9.65 -16.16 6.27
CA ALA A 122 -10.77 -15.22 6.14
C ALA A 122 -10.81 -14.62 4.73
N CYS A 123 -9.66 -14.19 4.21
CA CYS A 123 -9.54 -13.67 2.84
C CYS A 123 -9.83 -14.76 1.79
N ALA A 124 -9.33 -15.98 1.98
CA ALA A 124 -9.61 -17.11 1.11
C ALA A 124 -11.11 -17.45 1.08
N SER A 125 -11.77 -17.41 2.24
CA SER A 125 -13.23 -17.59 2.34
C SER A 125 -13.99 -16.47 1.65
N PHE A 126 -13.54 -15.22 1.75
CA PHE A 126 -14.10 -14.11 0.99
C PHE A 126 -14.00 -14.35 -0.52
N LEU A 127 -12.83 -14.72 -1.02
CA LEU A 127 -12.60 -14.91 -2.45
C LEU A 127 -13.32 -16.13 -3.05
N THR A 128 -13.62 -17.14 -2.24
CA THR A 128 -14.23 -18.40 -2.70
C THR A 128 -15.72 -18.52 -2.40
N LYS A 129 -16.17 -17.92 -1.29
CA LYS A 129 -17.54 -18.07 -0.77
C LYS A 129 -18.26 -16.73 -0.58
N GLY A 130 -17.58 -15.60 -0.74
CA GLY A 130 -18.17 -14.27 -0.57
C GLY A 130 -18.43 -13.86 0.88
N THR A 131 -17.80 -14.51 1.86
CA THR A 131 -17.91 -14.12 3.28
C THR A 131 -17.29 -12.74 3.50
N PRO A 132 -17.89 -11.84 4.30
CA PRO A 132 -17.33 -10.50 4.54
C PRO A 132 -15.89 -10.55 5.04
N PHE A 133 -15.01 -9.76 4.42
CA PHE A 133 -13.62 -9.55 4.82
C PHE A 133 -13.21 -8.12 4.48
N ARG A 134 -12.43 -7.51 5.37
CA ARG A 134 -11.87 -6.16 5.17
C ARG A 134 -10.42 -6.16 5.63
N ASN A 135 -9.56 -5.59 4.81
CA ASN A 135 -8.17 -5.34 5.20
C ASN A 135 -8.11 -4.34 6.36
N THR A 136 -7.16 -4.57 7.26
CA THR A 136 -6.88 -3.76 8.45
C THR A 136 -5.43 -3.29 8.49
N ASN A 137 -4.64 -3.65 7.48
CA ASN A 137 -3.26 -3.23 7.29
C ASN A 137 -3.13 -1.95 6.43
N GLY A 138 -4.22 -1.23 6.19
CA GLY A 138 -4.20 0.09 5.55
C GLY A 138 -3.98 1.21 6.57
N VAL A 139 -4.28 2.44 6.17
CA VAL A 139 -4.24 3.61 7.05
C VAL A 139 -5.38 3.51 8.08
N PRO A 140 -5.12 3.60 9.39
CA PRO A 140 -6.16 3.56 10.40
C PRO A 140 -7.17 4.69 10.19
N GLY A 141 -8.47 4.38 10.30
CA GLY A 141 -9.55 5.35 10.08
C GLY A 141 -9.77 5.78 8.62
N TYR A 142 -8.99 5.26 7.66
CA TYR A 142 -9.19 5.51 6.23
C TYR A 142 -10.01 4.40 5.59
N THR A 143 -10.87 4.78 4.65
CA THR A 143 -11.50 3.85 3.71
C THR A 143 -10.96 4.15 2.32
N LEU A 144 -10.43 3.14 1.62
CA LEU A 144 -9.88 3.32 0.28
C LEU A 144 -10.94 3.93 -0.65
N LYS A 145 -10.63 5.13 -1.15
CA LYS A 145 -11.38 5.79 -2.21
C LYS A 145 -10.58 5.62 -3.50
N PRO A 146 -11.18 5.17 -4.61
CA PRO A 146 -10.49 5.14 -5.89
C PRO A 146 -9.90 6.51 -6.21
N TRP A 147 -8.65 6.54 -6.66
CA TRP A 147 -7.96 7.77 -6.99
C TRP A 147 -7.05 7.55 -8.20
N THR A 148 -6.78 8.63 -8.93
CA THR A 148 -5.85 8.63 -10.05
C THR A 148 -4.67 9.55 -9.79
N ILE A 149 -3.53 9.24 -10.41
CA ILE A 149 -2.36 10.11 -10.34
C ILE A 149 -2.67 11.49 -10.93
N TYR A 150 -3.49 11.54 -11.98
CA TYR A 150 -3.86 12.79 -12.62
C TYR A 150 -4.61 13.72 -11.65
N GLU A 151 -5.53 13.19 -10.86
CA GLU A 151 -6.23 13.96 -9.81
C GLU A 151 -5.24 14.54 -8.80
N LEU A 152 -4.31 13.70 -8.29
CA LEU A 152 -3.34 14.13 -7.28
C LEU A 152 -2.34 15.16 -7.82
N LEU A 153 -1.83 14.95 -9.03
CA LEU A 153 -0.94 15.91 -9.69
C LEU A 153 -1.66 17.22 -9.98
N SER A 154 -2.89 17.16 -10.47
CA SER A 154 -3.67 18.37 -10.78
C SER A 154 -4.01 19.17 -9.51
N ALA A 155 -4.27 18.49 -8.38
CA ALA A 155 -4.47 19.16 -7.09
C ALA A 155 -3.20 19.87 -6.63
N ALA A 156 -2.04 19.19 -6.74
CA ALA A 156 -0.76 19.78 -6.42
C ALA A 156 -0.42 21.01 -7.30
N ASP A 157 -0.73 20.95 -8.61
CA ASP A 157 -0.53 22.07 -9.54
C ASP A 157 -1.42 23.28 -9.19
N ARG A 158 -2.59 23.05 -8.58
CA ARG A 158 -3.48 24.10 -8.05
C ARG A 158 -3.08 24.59 -6.65
N GLY A 159 -2.09 23.97 -6.01
CA GLY A 159 -1.71 24.26 -4.63
C GLY A 159 -2.73 23.81 -3.58
N GLU A 160 -3.63 22.89 -3.94
CA GLU A 160 -4.59 22.29 -3.01
C GLU A 160 -3.90 21.22 -2.18
N ARG A 161 -4.15 21.19 -0.87
CA ARG A 161 -3.66 20.11 0.00
C ARG A 161 -4.54 18.87 -0.12
N LEU A 162 -3.90 17.71 -0.15
CA LEU A 162 -4.59 16.42 -0.07
C LEU A 162 -5.02 16.13 1.38
N GLU A 163 -6.18 16.63 1.78
CA GLU A 163 -6.83 16.25 3.03
C GLU A 163 -7.57 14.93 2.85
N ASP A 164 -7.17 13.92 3.62
CA ASP A 164 -7.88 12.64 3.70
C ASP A 164 -8.15 12.32 5.17
N GLU A 165 -9.26 11.66 5.42
CA GLU A 165 -9.52 11.00 6.69
C GLU A 165 -8.43 9.96 7.04
N GLY A 166 -8.30 9.66 8.32
CA GLY A 166 -7.39 8.64 8.83
C GLY A 166 -6.01 9.15 9.28
N GLU A 167 -5.25 8.22 9.85
CA GLU A 167 -4.02 8.45 10.58
C GLU A 167 -2.79 8.15 9.70
N TRP A 168 -2.44 9.11 8.82
CA TRP A 168 -1.42 8.91 7.78
C TRP A 168 0.03 8.99 8.29
N PHE A 169 0.31 9.84 9.29
CA PHE A 169 1.67 10.21 9.73
C PHE A 169 1.89 10.12 11.26
N SER A 170 0.89 9.64 12.00
CA SER A 170 0.96 9.44 13.45
C SER A 170 1.78 8.23 13.84
#